data_AF-A0AA90NVF0-F1
#
_entry.id   AF-A0AA90NVF0-F1
#
_cell.length_a   1.000
_cell.length_b   1.000
_cell.length_c   1.000
_cell.angle_alpha   90.00
_cell.angle_beta   90.00
_cell.angle_gamma   90.00
#
_symmetry.space_group_name_H-M   'P 1'
#
loop_
_entity.id
_entity.type
_entity.pdbx_description
1 polymer ?
#
loop_
_entity_poly.entity_id
_entity_poly.type
_entity_poly.pdbx_seq_one_letter_code
_entity_poly.pdbx_strand_id
1 'polypeptide(L)' 'MPSCARITLFIASLSSSQRKRNLQQSKIRARIEHLFRILKYQFGYRKVRYRGLEKNRVQVISLMAMANLYLQRNALTA' A
#
# COMPACT_ATOMS: atom_id res chain seq x y z
N MET A 1 -7.81 -20.40 0.23
CA MET A 1 -8.40 -19.12 0.69
C MET A 1 -9.22 -19.41 1.93
N PRO A 2 -8.97 -18.77 3.09
CA PRO A 2 -9.84 -18.99 4.25
C PRO A 2 -11.26 -18.57 3.89
N SER A 3 -12.25 -19.39 4.23
CA SER A 3 -13.66 -19.06 4.03
C SER A 3 -14.01 -17.79 4.82
N CYS A 4 -14.92 -16.96 4.30
CA CYS A 4 -15.36 -15.73 4.98
C CYS A 4 -15.80 -16.01 6.43
N ALA A 5 -16.45 -17.16 6.67
CA ALA A 5 -16.83 -17.62 8.00
C ALA A 5 -15.63 -17.74 8.97
N ARG A 6 -14.47 -18.20 8.50
CA ARG A 6 -13.26 -18.37 9.32
C ARG A 6 -12.66 -17.02 9.74
N ILE A 7 -12.76 -16.00 8.89
CA ILE A 7 -12.27 -14.64 9.20
C ILE A 7 -13.21 -13.96 10.21
N THR A 8 -14.53 -14.09 10.03
CA THR A 8 -15.51 -13.47 10.93
C THR A 8 -15.44 -14.09 12.33
N LEU A 9 -15.28 -15.42 12.41
CA LEU A 9 -15.05 -16.13 13.68
C LEU A 9 -13.75 -15.70 14.36
N PHE A 10 -12.66 -15.51 13.61
CA PHE A 10 -11.39 -15.01 14.15
C PHE A 10 -11.51 -13.59 14.71
N ILE A 11 -12.23 -12.68 14.02
CA ILE A 11 -12.44 -11.32 14.52
C ILE A 11 -13.29 -11.33 15.80
N ALA A 12 -14.27 -12.23 15.90
CA ALA A 12 -15.11 -12.39 17.07
C ALA A 12 -14.32 -12.87 18.31
N SER A 13 -13.27 -13.69 18.14
CA SER A 13 -12.41 -14.15 19.25
C SER A 13 -11.37 -13.13 19.72
N LEU A 14 -11.23 -11.97 19.07
CA LEU A 14 -10.26 -10.94 19.45
C LEU A 14 -10.79 -10.03 20.58
N SER A 15 -9.88 -9.66 21.50
CA SER A 15 -10.10 -8.59 22.49
C SER A 15 -10.37 -7.24 21.81
N SER A 16 -11.10 -6.35 22.48
CA SER A 16 -11.42 -4.98 22.01
C SER A 16 -10.16 -4.21 21.56
N SER A 17 -9.06 -4.33 22.31
CA SER A 17 -7.77 -3.72 21.97
C SER A 17 -7.12 -4.30 20.70
N GLN A 18 -7.26 -5.60 20.46
CA GLN A 18 -6.75 -6.26 19.25
C GLN A 18 -7.56 -5.85 18.01
N ARG A 19 -8.89 -5.79 18.14
CA ARG A 19 -9.78 -5.32 17.06
C ARG A 19 -9.43 -3.89 16.64
N LYS A 20 -9.23 -2.99 17.61
CA LYS A 20 -8.85 -1.58 17.35
C LYS A 20 -7.52 -1.48 16.59
N ARG A 21 -6.49 -2.24 17.00
CA ARG A 21 -5.21 -2.31 16.28
C ARG A 21 -5.39 -2.83 14.86
N ASN A 22 -6.13 -3.92 14.68
CA ASN A 22 -6.35 -4.52 13.36
C ASN A 22 -7.11 -3.59 12.42
N LEU A 23 -8.08 -2.81 12.91
CA LEU A 23 -8.80 -1.79 12.15
C LEU A 23 -7.88 -0.66 11.68
N GLN A 24 -6.97 -0.20 12.56
CA GLN A 24 -6.02 0.85 12.18
C GLN A 24 -5.05 0.33 11.12
N GLN A 25 -4.52 -0.88 11.32
CA GLN A 25 -3.59 -1.50 10.40
C GLN A 25 -4.24 -1.84 9.05
N SER A 26 -5.50 -2.29 9.02
CA SER A 26 -6.20 -2.58 7.76
C SER A 26 -6.44 -1.32 6.93
N LYS A 27 -6.80 -0.20 7.56
CA LYS A 27 -6.93 1.10 6.87
C LYS A 27 -5.62 1.55 6.24
N ILE A 28 -4.51 1.39 6.94
CA ILE A 28 -3.17 1.73 6.43
C ILE A 28 -2.80 0.81 5.25
N ARG A 29 -3.01 -0.51 5.39
CA ARG A 29 -2.73 -1.48 4.31
C ARG A 29 -3.50 -1.17 3.03
N ALA A 30 -4.78 -0.86 3.12
CA ALA A 30 -5.60 -0.53 1.95
C ALA A 30 -5.04 0.68 1.17
N ARG A 31 -4.56 1.73 1.86
CA ARG A 31 -3.93 2.89 1.23
C ARG A 31 -2.60 2.53 0.56
N ILE A 32 -1.78 1.75 1.25
CA ILE A 32 -0.46 1.32 0.78
C ILE A 32 -0.58 0.40 -0.44
N GLU A 33 -1.52 -0.55 -0.44
CA GLU A 33 -1.81 -1.43 -1.58
C GLU A 33 -2.17 -0.63 -2.83
N HIS A 34 -2.94 0.44 -2.68
CA HIS A 34 -3.28 1.34 -3.79
C HIS A 34 -2.04 2.04 -4.37
N LEU A 35 -1.18 2.60 -3.52
CA LEU A 35 0.09 3.21 -3.95
C LEU A 35 1.00 2.21 -4.66
N PHE A 36 1.16 1.01 -4.10
CA PHE A 36 1.94 -0.05 -4.73
C PHE A 36 1.35 -0.51 -6.07
N ARG A 37 0.02 -0.49 -6.22
CA ARG A 37 -0.62 -0.75 -7.51
C ARG A 37 -0.21 0.30 -8.54
N ILE A 38 -0.27 1.58 -8.20
CA ILE A 38 0.17 2.65 -9.11
C ILE A 38 1.65 2.48 -9.46
N LEU A 39 2.51 2.23 -8.46
CA LEU A 39 3.94 2.04 -8.65
C LEU A 39 4.26 0.87 -9.61
N LYS A 40 3.61 -0.29 -9.41
CA LYS A 40 3.89 -1.52 -10.17
C LYS A 40 3.25 -1.55 -11.54
N TYR A 41 2.06 -0.97 -11.69
CA TYR A 41 1.29 -1.03 -12.94
C TYR A 41 1.41 0.24 -13.78
N GLN A 42 1.32 1.43 -13.18
CA GLN A 42 1.41 2.70 -13.92
C GLN A 42 2.87 3.08 -14.21
N PHE A 43 3.76 2.96 -13.22
CA PHE A 43 5.18 3.29 -13.37
C PHE A 43 6.06 2.08 -13.72
N GLY A 44 5.49 0.87 -13.78
CA GLY A 44 6.21 -0.34 -14.21
C GLY A 44 7.30 -0.83 -13.26
N TYR A 45 7.30 -0.41 -11.97
CA TYR A 45 8.30 -0.84 -10.99
C TYR A 45 8.07 -2.28 -10.51
N ARG A 46 8.35 -3.25 -11.38
CA ARG A 46 8.20 -4.70 -11.11
C ARG A 46 9.50 -5.35 -10.67
N LYS A 47 10.65 -4.81 -11.11
CA LYS A 47 11.99 -5.28 -10.78
C LYS A 47 12.90 -4.10 -10.47
N VAL A 48 13.80 -4.33 -9.53
CA VAL A 48 14.84 -3.37 -9.15
C VAL A 48 15.82 -3.18 -10.31
N ARG A 49 16.11 -1.93 -10.70
CA ARG A 49 16.89 -1.62 -11.92
C ARG A 49 18.39 -1.45 -11.65
N TYR A 50 18.78 -0.92 -10.50
CA TYR A 50 20.17 -0.57 -10.22
C TYR A 50 20.88 -1.60 -9.34
N ARG A 51 22.19 -1.77 -9.57
CA ARG A 51 23.09 -2.50 -8.69
C ARG A 51 23.51 -1.58 -7.54
N GLY A 52 23.03 -1.87 -6.34
CA GLY A 52 23.30 -1.10 -5.11
C GLY A 52 22.03 -0.60 -4.43
N LEU A 53 21.94 -0.79 -3.11
CA LEU A 53 20.78 -0.42 -2.30
C LEU A 53 20.45 1.07 -2.41
N GLU A 54 21.46 1.94 -2.43
CA GLU A 54 21.20 3.37 -2.33
C GLU A 54 20.61 3.96 -3.61
N LYS A 55 21.07 3.49 -4.78
CA LYS A 55 20.48 3.88 -6.07
C LYS A 55 19.02 3.43 -6.18
N ASN A 56 18.70 2.27 -5.62
CA ASN A 56 17.33 1.77 -5.59
C ASN A 56 16.45 2.52 -4.59
N ARG A 57 17.01 2.92 -3.44
CA ARG A 57 16.31 3.76 -2.46
C ARG A 57 15.89 5.08 -3.08
N VAL A 58 16.83 5.78 -3.72
CA VAL A 58 16.54 7.04 -4.43
C VAL A 58 15.48 6.84 -5.51
N GLN A 59 15.60 5.77 -6.32
CA GLN A 59 14.60 5.44 -7.35
C GLN A 59 13.19 5.26 -6.76
N VAL A 60 13.06 4.48 -5.68
CA VAL A 60 11.76 4.23 -5.04
C VAL A 60 11.18 5.52 -4.45
N ILE A 61 12.01 6.35 -3.80
CA ILE A 61 11.57 7.63 -3.24
C ILE A 61 11.04 8.55 -4.33
N SER A 62 11.77 8.68 -5.46
CA SER A 62 11.31 9.49 -6.60
C SER A 62 9.99 8.97 -7.18
N LEU A 63 9.83 7.66 -7.33
CA LEU A 63 8.60 7.07 -7.82
C LEU A 63 7.42 7.26 -6.85
N MET A 64 7.66 7.24 -5.55
CA MET A 64 6.62 7.53 -4.55
C MET A 64 6.17 9.00 -4.61
N ALA A 65 7.11 9.94 -4.83
CA ALA A 65 6.76 11.34 -5.05
C ALA A 65 5.90 11.51 -6.31
N MET A 66 6.25 10.84 -7.41
CA MET A 66 5.43 10.86 -8.64
C MET A 66 4.06 10.20 -8.44
N ALA A 67 3.97 9.12 -7.65
CA ALA A 67 2.69 8.49 -7.34
C ALA A 67 1.75 9.41 -6.57
N ASN A 68 2.28 10.22 -5.64
CA ASN A 68 1.50 11.23 -4.93
C ASN A 68 0.97 12.31 -5.89
N LEU A 69 1.80 12.78 -6.83
CA LEU A 69 1.35 13.72 -7.87
C LEU A 69 0.27 13.11 -8.77
N TYR A 70 0.44 11.85 -9.15
CA TYR A 70 -0.55 11.12 -9.95
C TYR A 70 -1.90 10.98 -9.24
N LEU A 71 -1.91 10.78 -7.92
CA LEU A 71 -3.14 10.78 -7.12
C LEU A 71 -3.82 12.15 -7.10
N GLN A 72 -3.04 13.22 -7.04
CA GLN A 72 -3.54 14.60 -6.96
C GLN A 72 -3.90 15.18 -8.34
N ARG A 73 -3.68 14.46 -9.45
CA ARG A 73 -3.81 14.98 -10.81
C ARG A 73 -5.12 15.73 -11.07
N ASN A 74 -6.26 15.18 -10.61
CA ASN A 74 -7.58 15.77 -10.85
C ASN A 74 -7.76 17.11 -10.12
N ALA A 75 -7.05 17.32 -9.00
CA ALA A 75 -7.09 18.56 -8.24
C ALA A 75 -6.09 19.61 -8.74
N LEU A 76 -5.08 19.20 -9.53
CA LEU A 76 -4.09 20.09 -10.11
C LEU A 76 -4.44 20.54 -11.53
N THR A 77 -5.29 19.77 -12.22
CA THR A 77 -5.77 20.08 -13.58
C THR A 77 -7.16 20.71 -13.60
N ALA A 78 -7.75 20.97 -12.43
CA ALA A 78 -9.01 21.69 -12.25
C ALA A 78 -8.71 23.17 -11.96
#